data_AF-A0A1Q8AE32-F1
#
_entry.id   AF-A0A1Q8AE32-F1
#
_cell.length_a   1.000
_cell.length_b   1.000
_cell.length_c   1.000
_cell.angle_alpha   90.00
_cell.angle_beta   90.00
_cell.angle_gamma   90.00
#
_symmetry.space_group_name_H-M   'P 1'
#
loop_
_entity.id
_entity.type
_entity.pdbx_description
1 polymer ?
#
loop_
_entity_poly.entity_id
_entity_poly.type
_entity_poly.pdbx_seq_one_letter_code
_entity_poly.pdbx_strand_id
1 'polypeptide(L)'
;MSKAQAIIADWSATGKNEKAMESIWIDYLFILFYVAGLMVAVLFISEATHHPLLFRSGRFFRWLIPAAGICDVVENISMTRSLQSHPTPLTVMLAYDMAVAKFSILIVTFLFLILCLLFWILQKLFPKVA
;
A
#
# COMPACT_ATOMS: atom_id res chain seq x y z
N MET A 1 1.41 26.35 -15.41
CA MET A 1 0.52 25.39 -14.70
C MET A 1 1.29 24.13 -14.42
N SER A 2 1.26 23.63 -13.19
CA SER A 2 1.76 22.27 -12.90
C SER A 2 0.86 21.22 -13.57
N LYS A 3 1.38 20.02 -13.83
CA LYS A 3 0.57 18.92 -14.39
C LYS A 3 -0.64 18.59 -13.50
N ALA A 4 -0.46 18.65 -12.18
CA ALA A 4 -1.56 18.47 -11.22
C ALA A 4 -2.66 19.54 -11.37
N GLN A 5 -2.29 20.82 -11.58
CA GLN A 5 -3.26 21.88 -11.84
C GLN A 5 -4.04 21.64 -13.15
N ALA A 6 -3.36 21.20 -14.21
CA ALA A 6 -4.01 20.90 -15.47
C ALA A 6 -5.01 19.75 -15.36
N ILE A 7 -4.65 18.68 -14.63
CA ILE A 7 -5.53 17.53 -14.39
C ILE A 7 -6.75 17.93 -13.57
N ILE A 8 -6.55 18.67 -12.48
CA ILE A 8 -7.66 19.09 -11.61
C ILE A 8 -8.59 20.06 -12.36
N ALA A 9 -8.03 20.96 -13.19
CA ALA A 9 -8.83 21.83 -14.04
C ALA A 9 -9.68 21.04 -15.06
N ASP A 10 -9.10 20.03 -15.71
CA ASP A 10 -9.81 19.12 -16.63
C ASP A 10 -10.92 18.34 -15.91
N TRP A 11 -10.64 17.82 -14.71
CA TRP A 11 -11.62 17.08 -13.92
C TRP A 11 -12.76 17.97 -13.41
N SER A 12 -12.46 19.22 -13.08
CA SER A 12 -13.48 20.21 -12.75
C SER A 12 -14.34 20.55 -13.97
N ALA A 13 -13.76 20.67 -15.16
CA ALA A 13 -14.49 20.98 -16.40
C ALA A 13 -15.35 19.80 -16.89
N THR A 14 -14.95 18.56 -16.62
CA THR A 14 -15.62 17.33 -17.07
C THR A 14 -16.54 16.69 -16.01
N GLY A 15 -16.71 17.33 -14.85
CA GLY A 15 -17.53 16.80 -13.75
C GLY A 15 -16.94 15.56 -13.06
N LYS A 16 -15.67 15.24 -13.28
CA LYS A 16 -14.98 14.08 -12.66
C LYS A 16 -14.48 14.36 -11.25
N ASN A 17 -14.49 15.62 -10.82
CA ASN A 17 -13.98 16.01 -9.50
C ASN A 17 -14.75 15.33 -8.35
N GLU A 18 -16.08 15.20 -8.47
CA GLU A 18 -16.92 14.50 -7.49
C GLU A 18 -16.55 13.02 -7.39
N LYS A 19 -16.38 12.35 -8.54
CA LYS A 19 -15.94 10.94 -8.59
C LYS A 19 -14.54 10.73 -8.02
N ALA A 20 -13.63 11.69 -8.22
CA ALA A 20 -12.30 11.64 -7.62
C ALA A 20 -12.38 11.73 -6.09
N MET A 21 -13.27 12.58 -5.56
CA MET A 21 -13.51 12.68 -4.12
C MET A 21 -14.14 11.40 -3.55
N GLU A 22 -15.13 10.82 -4.23
CA GLU A 22 -15.74 9.54 -3.85
C GLU A 22 -14.71 8.41 -3.82
N SER A 23 -13.82 8.35 -4.82
CA SER A 23 -12.73 7.37 -4.86
C SER A 23 -11.84 7.45 -3.62
N ILE A 24 -11.45 8.65 -3.19
CA ILE A 24 -10.62 8.84 -1.99
C ILE A 24 -11.34 8.35 -0.72
N TRP A 25 -12.66 8.52 -0.63
CA TRP A 25 -13.43 7.99 0.50
C TRP A 25 -13.43 6.46 0.53
N ILE A 26 -13.53 5.81 -0.64
CA ILE A 26 -13.41 4.36 -0.76
C ILE A 26 -11.99 3.90 -0.37
N ASP A 27 -10.96 4.68 -0.71
CA ASP A 27 -9.58 4.36 -0.38
C ASP A 27 -9.33 4.27 1.13
N TYR A 28 -9.98 5.12 1.95
CA TYR A 28 -9.89 4.99 3.42
C TYR A 28 -10.41 3.64 3.94
N LEU A 29 -11.51 3.15 3.37
CA LEU A 29 -12.04 1.83 3.72
C LEU A 29 -11.12 0.72 3.20
N PHE A 30 -10.59 0.88 1.99
CA PHE A 30 -9.62 -0.04 1.41
C PHE A 30 -8.35 -0.16 2.26
N ILE A 31 -7.86 0.95 2.83
CA ILE A 31 -6.70 0.98 3.74
C ILE A 31 -6.89 0.01 4.91
N LEU A 32 -8.05 0.05 5.57
CA LEU A 32 -8.33 -0.85 6.69
C LEU A 32 -8.24 -2.32 6.27
N PHE A 33 -8.83 -2.65 5.11
CA PHE A 33 -8.88 -4.02 4.63
C PHE A 33 -7.53 -4.53 4.14
N TYR A 34 -6.79 -3.77 3.34
CA TYR A 34 -5.51 -4.26 2.82
C TYR A 34 -4.45 -4.32 3.93
N VAL A 35 -4.44 -3.37 4.88
CA VAL A 35 -3.50 -3.40 6.00
C VAL A 35 -3.75 -4.65 6.85
N ALA A 36 -4.99 -4.89 7.25
CA ALA A 36 -5.35 -6.07 8.03
C ALA A 36 -5.07 -7.36 7.24
N GLY A 37 -5.48 -7.42 5.97
CA GLY A 37 -5.30 -8.57 5.10
C GLY A 37 -3.82 -8.93 4.89
N LEU A 38 -2.97 -7.95 4.59
CA LEU A 38 -1.54 -8.17 4.42
C LEU A 38 -0.86 -8.57 5.73
N MET A 39 -1.27 -7.99 6.87
CA MET A 39 -0.71 -8.39 8.18
C MET A 39 -1.01 -9.86 8.48
N VAL A 40 -2.26 -10.30 8.25
CA VAL A 40 -2.65 -11.70 8.40
C VAL A 40 -1.88 -12.59 7.42
N ALA A 41 -1.82 -12.19 6.14
CA ALA A 41 -1.12 -12.94 5.10
C ALA A 41 0.36 -13.14 5.43
N VAL A 42 1.07 -12.10 5.85
CA VAL A 42 2.49 -12.16 6.21
C VAL A 42 2.72 -13.10 7.37
N LEU A 43 1.91 -13.03 8.44
CA LEU A 43 2.06 -13.92 9.58
C LEU A 43 1.74 -15.38 9.21
N PHE A 44 0.60 -15.61 8.56
CA PHE A 44 0.13 -16.94 8.22
C PHE A 44 1.08 -17.65 7.24
N ILE A 45 1.46 -16.98 6.15
CA ILE A 45 2.27 -17.61 5.11
C ILE A 45 3.72 -17.80 5.58
N SER A 46 4.29 -16.85 6.34
CA SER A 46 5.65 -17.01 6.87
C SER A 46 5.74 -18.14 7.89
N GLU A 47 4.72 -18.33 8.73
CA GLU A 47 4.64 -19.42 9.69
C GLU A 47 4.46 -20.78 9.02
N ALA A 48 3.67 -20.85 7.94
CA ALA A 48 3.46 -22.07 7.16
C ALA A 48 4.75 -22.63 6.53
N THR A 49 5.81 -21.81 6.38
CA THR A 49 7.10 -22.28 5.87
C THR A 49 7.90 -23.11 6.88
N HIS A 50 7.56 -23.07 8.17
CA HIS A 50 8.35 -23.66 9.27
C HIS A 50 9.85 -23.26 9.30
N HIS A 51 10.27 -22.28 8.50
CA HIS A 51 11.67 -21.87 8.37
C HIS A 51 11.94 -20.72 9.36
N PRO A 52 12.91 -20.87 10.29
CA PRO A 52 13.08 -19.94 11.41
C PRO A 52 13.37 -18.50 10.96
N LEU A 53 14.13 -18.32 9.87
CA LEU A 53 14.41 -16.98 9.33
C LEU A 53 13.18 -16.34 8.68
N LEU A 54 12.35 -17.10 7.96
CA LEU A 54 11.17 -16.57 7.27
C LEU A 54 10.10 -16.20 8.29
N PHE A 55 9.88 -17.06 9.30
CA PHE A 55 9.00 -16.77 10.41
C PHE A 55 9.40 -15.50 11.18
N ARG A 56 10.68 -15.35 11.53
CA ARG A 56 11.17 -14.15 12.22
C ARG A 56 11.03 -12.89 11.35
N SER A 57 11.29 -13.02 10.04
CA SER A 57 11.12 -11.92 9.09
C SER A 57 9.65 -11.52 8.98
N GLY A 58 8.71 -12.46 8.92
CA GLY A 58 7.28 -12.16 8.87
C GLY A 58 6.79 -11.32 10.06
N ARG A 59 7.30 -11.61 11.26
CA ARG A 59 7.03 -10.78 12.45
C ARG A 59 7.53 -9.34 12.32
N PHE A 60 8.64 -9.12 11.63
CA PHE A 60 9.16 -7.78 11.32
C PHE A 60 8.29 -7.08 10.27
N PHE A 61 7.99 -7.77 9.16
CA PHE A 61 7.15 -7.23 8.07
C PHE A 61 5.76 -6.80 8.54
N ARG A 62 5.20 -7.45 9.57
CA ARG A 62 3.93 -7.04 10.20
C ARG A 62 3.93 -5.56 10.61
N TRP A 63 5.06 -4.99 11.01
CA TRP A 63 5.15 -3.59 11.43
C TRP A 63 5.31 -2.61 10.28
N LEU A 64 5.82 -3.07 9.13
CA LEU A 64 5.96 -2.24 7.94
C LEU A 64 4.59 -1.95 7.30
N ILE A 65 3.65 -2.90 7.37
CA ILE A 65 2.33 -2.77 6.73
C ILE A 65 1.50 -1.62 7.33
N PRO A 66 1.37 -1.45 8.67
CA PRO A 66 0.76 -0.27 9.26
C PRO A 66 1.47 1.03 8.88
N ALA A 67 2.80 1.03 8.74
CA ALA A 67 3.53 2.22 8.29
C ALA A 67 3.14 2.62 6.86
N ALA A 68 2.97 1.64 5.95
CA ALA A 68 2.43 1.88 4.61
C ALA A 68 1.00 2.43 4.66
N GLY A 69 0.15 1.88 5.54
CA GLY A 69 -1.22 2.38 5.77
C GLY A 69 -1.25 3.84 6.25
N ILE A 70 -0.34 4.23 7.15
CA ILE A 70 -0.20 5.62 7.59
C ILE A 70 0.21 6.53 6.42
N CYS A 71 1.18 6.11 5.60
CA CYS A 71 1.57 6.85 4.41
C CYS A 71 0.37 7.04 3.45
N ASP A 72 -0.44 6.00 3.26
CA ASP A 72 -1.64 6.04 2.43
C ASP A 72 -2.70 7.04 2.95
N VAL A 73 -2.91 7.09 4.27
CA VAL A 73 -3.78 8.10 4.90
C VAL A 73 -3.25 9.52 4.63
N VAL A 74 -1.95 9.76 4.80
CA VAL A 74 -1.36 11.10 4.59
C VAL A 74 -1.42 11.52 3.12
N GLU A 75 -1.21 10.59 2.20
CA GLU A 75 -1.38 10.83 0.76
C GLU A 75 -2.83 11.20 0.43
N ASN A 76 -3.81 10.44 0.90
CA ASN A 76 -5.23 10.71 0.67
C ASN A 76 -5.67 12.06 1.24
N ILE A 77 -5.19 12.45 2.43
CA ILE A 77 -5.43 13.80 2.98
C ILE A 77 -4.86 14.88 2.05
N SER A 78 -3.65 14.67 1.52
CA SER A 78 -2.97 15.62 0.63
C SER A 78 -3.66 15.75 -0.72
N MET A 79 -4.20 14.65 -1.25
CA MET A 79 -5.03 14.62 -2.45
C MET A 79 -6.36 15.36 -2.23
N THR A 80 -7.09 15.08 -1.14
CA THR A 80 -8.34 15.78 -0.81
C THR A 80 -8.14 17.29 -0.72
N ARG A 81 -7.06 17.74 -0.04
CA ARG A 81 -6.71 19.16 0.04
C ARG A 81 -6.43 19.77 -1.33
N SER A 82 -5.74 19.03 -2.19
CA SER A 82 -5.43 19.49 -3.56
C SER A 82 -6.69 19.64 -4.42
N LEU A 83 -7.68 18.76 -4.25
CA LEU A 83 -8.96 18.82 -4.96
C LEU A 83 -9.89 19.93 -4.44
N GLN A 84 -9.87 20.24 -3.14
CA GLN A 84 -10.77 21.22 -2.52
C GLN A 84 -10.24 22.67 -2.55
N SER A 85 -8.94 22.86 -2.34
CA SER A 85 -8.34 24.18 -2.05
C SER A 85 -7.26 24.60 -3.06
N HIS A 86 -7.30 23.99 -4.25
CA HIS A 86 -6.28 24.05 -5.30
C HIS A 86 -4.97 23.33 -4.94
N PRO A 87 -4.33 22.65 -5.91
CA PRO A 87 -3.06 21.96 -5.69
C PRO A 87 -1.93 22.95 -5.42
N THR A 88 -1.32 22.83 -4.24
CA THR A 88 -0.09 23.54 -3.87
C THR A 88 1.13 22.65 -4.12
N PRO A 89 2.34 23.21 -4.31
CA PRO A 89 3.56 22.40 -4.43
C PRO A 89 3.74 21.44 -3.26
N LEU A 90 3.45 21.89 -2.04
CA LEU A 90 3.58 21.08 -0.83
C LEU A 90 2.60 19.90 -0.80
N THR A 91 1.32 20.11 -1.11
CA THR A 91 0.33 19.03 -1.09
C THR A 91 0.59 17.99 -2.18
N VAL A 92 1.07 18.42 -3.35
CA VAL A 92 1.44 17.52 -4.45
C VAL A 92 2.71 16.73 -4.11
N MET A 93 3.73 17.38 -3.53
CA MET A 93 4.95 16.69 -3.09
C MET A 93 4.66 15.68 -1.98
N LEU A 94 3.89 16.05 -0.96
CA LEU A 94 3.52 15.14 0.13
C LEU A 94 2.74 13.92 -0.39
N ALA A 95 1.77 14.13 -1.29
CA ALA A 95 1.06 13.00 -1.91
C ALA A 95 2.03 12.09 -2.66
N TYR A 96 2.95 12.65 -3.45
CA TYR A 96 3.94 11.87 -4.19
C TYR A 96 4.90 11.09 -3.27
N ASP A 97 5.52 11.75 -2.29
CA ASP A 97 6.50 11.13 -1.40
C ASP A 97 5.87 10.00 -0.56
N MET A 98 4.64 10.23 -0.07
CA MET A 98 3.90 9.20 0.66
C MET A 98 3.48 8.03 -0.24
N ALA A 99 3.11 8.31 -1.50
CA ALA A 99 2.84 7.26 -2.49
C ALA A 99 4.09 6.42 -2.77
N VAL A 100 5.25 7.05 -2.97
CA VAL A 100 6.52 6.33 -3.18
C VAL A 100 6.88 5.49 -1.97
N ALA A 101 6.75 6.05 -0.76
CA ALA A 101 7.03 5.33 0.48
C ALA A 101 6.10 4.11 0.67
N LYS A 102 4.77 4.27 0.51
CA LYS A 102 3.82 3.17 0.66
C LYS A 102 4.07 2.07 -0.36
N PHE A 103 4.25 2.41 -1.64
CA PHE A 103 4.49 1.41 -2.69
C PHE A 103 5.82 0.69 -2.51
N SER A 104 6.87 1.38 -2.04
CA SER A 104 8.15 0.74 -1.73
C SER A 104 8.00 -0.34 -0.65
N ILE A 105 7.28 -0.01 0.44
CA ILE A 105 7.00 -0.96 1.52
C ILE A 105 6.15 -2.14 1.01
N LEU A 106 5.10 -1.85 0.24
CA LEU A 106 4.21 -2.87 -0.31
C LEU A 106 4.95 -3.81 -1.27
N ILE A 107 5.78 -3.30 -2.18
CA ILE A 107 6.58 -4.11 -3.11
C ILE A 107 7.49 -5.07 -2.35
N VAL A 108 8.24 -4.58 -1.35
CA VAL A 108 9.13 -5.45 -0.56
C VAL A 108 8.32 -6.49 0.23
N THR A 109 7.15 -6.11 0.76
CA THR A 109 6.23 -7.03 1.44
C THR A 109 5.70 -8.11 0.50
N PHE A 110 5.32 -7.75 -0.72
CA PHE A 110 4.86 -8.72 -1.73
C PHE A 110 5.97 -9.66 -2.16
N LEU A 111 7.19 -9.16 -2.38
CA LEU A 111 8.34 -10.02 -2.69
C LEU A 111 8.62 -11.02 -1.57
N PHE A 112 8.54 -10.58 -0.31
CA PHE A 112 8.66 -11.47 0.84
C PHE A 112 7.56 -12.54 0.89
N LEU A 113 6.30 -12.16 0.62
CA LEU A 113 5.19 -13.11 0.54
C LEU A 113 5.37 -14.14 -0.57
N ILE A 114 5.80 -13.71 -1.75
CA ILE A 114 6.10 -14.61 -2.88
C ILE A 114 7.20 -15.60 -2.48
N LEU A 115 8.27 -15.12 -1.84
CA LEU A 115 9.35 -15.98 -1.36
C LEU A 115 8.83 -17.04 -0.36
N CYS A 116 8.00 -16.64 0.60
CA CYS A 116 7.41 -17.56 1.56
C CYS A 116 6.47 -18.58 0.89
N LEU A 117 5.65 -18.13 -0.07
CA LEU A 117 4.77 -19.01 -0.84
C LEU A 117 5.55 -20.05 -1.64
N LEU A 118 6.63 -19.64 -2.32
CA LEU A 118 7.49 -20.56 -3.05
C LEU A 118 8.10 -21.60 -2.12
N PHE A 119 8.60 -21.18 -0.95
CA PHE A 119 9.17 -22.10 0.03
C PHE A 119 8.14 -23.11 0.55
N TRP A 120 6.95 -22.63 0.89
CA TRP A 120 5.83 -23.46 1.34
C TRP A 120 5.39 -24.48 0.29
N ILE A 121 5.27 -24.06 -0.97
CA ILE A 121 4.90 -24.95 -2.09
C ILE A 121 6.01 -26.00 -2.31
N LEU A 122 7.28 -25.59 -2.31
CA LEU A 122 8.41 -26.51 -2.49
C LEU A 122 8.47 -27.58 -1.40
N GLN A 123 8.24 -27.22 -0.14
CA GLN A 123 8.16 -28.18 0.97
C GLN A 123 7.04 -29.20 0.77
N LYS A 124 5.89 -28.74 0.28
CA LYS A 124 4.73 -29.61 0.03
C LYS A 124 4.95 -30.56 -1.16
N LEU A 125 5.69 -30.12 -2.18
CA LEU A 125 6.02 -30.92 -3.36
C LEU A 125 7.21 -31.88 -3.11
N PHE A 126 8.18 -31.49 -2.28
CA PHE A 126 9.39 -32.27 -2.00
C PHE A 126 9.61 -32.50 -0.49
N PRO A 127 8.75 -33.26 0.19
CA PRO A 127 8.80 -33.46 1.64
C PRO A 127 10.03 -34.22 2.16
N LYS A 128 10.96 -34.65 1.29
CA LYS A 128 12.14 -35.47 1.64
C LYS A 128 13.48 -34.71 1.69
N VAL A 129 13.49 -33.38 1.55
CA VAL A 129 14.73 -32.56 1.54
C VAL A 129 14.78 -31.52 2.66
N ALA A 130 13.83 -31.57 3.61
CA ALA A 130 13.80 -30.70 4.79
C ALA A 130 14.21 -31.46 6.05
#